data_AF-A0A9P8I2N4-F1
#
_entry.id   AF-A0A9P8I2N4-F1
#
_cell.length_a   1.000
_cell.length_b   1.000
_cell.length_c   1.000
_cell.angle_alpha   90.00
_cell.angle_beta   90.00
_cell.angle_gamma   90.00
#
_symmetry.space_group_name_H-M   'P 1'
#
loop_
_entity.id
_entity.type
_entity.pdbx_description
1 polymer ?
#
loop_
_entity_poly.entity_id
_entity_poly.type
_entity_poly.pdbx_seq_one_letter_code
_entity_poly.pdbx_strand_id
1 'polypeptide(L)'
;MRSTRLWFCAPAIVFLLLLAISSPAQRRAEKKYPALLWEITGNGLKKPSYLFGTMHVSSKLVFHLSDSFYLDIRNADVVALELDPQLWQDQLFRFENLQSNLRFYTQGAPADLLTERSFQLERYEDRLKAALSEEPTVINGLL
;
A
#
# COMPACT_ATOMS: atom_id res chain seq x y z
N MET A 1 -32.07 -14.31 -69.75
CA MET A 1 -31.85 -13.42 -68.60
C MET A 1 -30.95 -14.12 -67.58
N ARG A 2 -30.03 -13.35 -66.99
CA ARG A 2 -28.87 -13.75 -66.17
C ARG A 2 -29.27 -14.50 -64.89
N SER A 3 -28.66 -15.64 -64.58
CA SER A 3 -28.73 -16.21 -63.21
C SER A 3 -27.60 -17.21 -62.84
N THR A 4 -26.99 -17.91 -63.80
CA THR A 4 -26.07 -19.03 -63.47
C THR A 4 -24.66 -18.66 -63.00
N ARG A 5 -24.31 -17.37 -62.90
CA ARG A 5 -22.96 -16.92 -62.50
C ARG A 5 -22.75 -16.80 -60.98
N LEU A 6 -23.79 -16.91 -60.15
CA LEU A 6 -23.66 -16.75 -58.70
C LEU A 6 -23.18 -18.01 -57.97
N TRP A 7 -23.45 -19.21 -58.50
CA TRP A 7 -23.14 -20.48 -57.82
C TRP A 7 -21.66 -20.84 -57.81
N PHE A 8 -20.89 -20.38 -58.80
CA PHE A 8 -19.44 -20.63 -58.86
C PHE A 8 -18.63 -19.77 -57.88
N CYS A 9 -19.18 -18.64 -57.41
CA CYS A 9 -18.50 -17.75 -56.46
C CYS A 9 -18.77 -18.11 -54.99
N ALA A 10 -19.82 -18.88 -54.71
CA ALA A 10 -20.22 -19.28 -53.36
C ALA A 10 -19.13 -20.03 -52.56
N PRO A 11 -18.40 -21.04 -53.11
CA PRO A 11 -17.37 -21.73 -52.34
C PRO A 11 -16.15 -20.84 -52.05
N ALA A 12 -15.80 -19.92 -52.97
CA ALA A 12 -14.72 -18.97 -52.77
C ALA A 12 -15.04 -17.95 -51.66
N ILE A 13 -16.29 -17.51 -51.58
CA ILE A 13 -16.77 -16.60 -50.52
C ILE A 13 -16.77 -17.32 -49.16
N VAL A 14 -17.21 -18.58 -49.10
CA VAL A 14 -17.18 -19.38 -47.88
C VAL A 14 -15.75 -19.61 -47.40
N PHE A 15 -14.82 -19.90 -48.31
CA PHE A 15 -13.40 -20.06 -47.98
C PHE A 15 -12.77 -18.75 -47.47
N LEU A 16 -13.11 -17.60 -48.06
CA LEU A 16 -12.66 -16.28 -47.61
C LEU A 16 -13.19 -15.94 -46.21
N LEU A 17 -14.45 -16.30 -45.92
CA LEU A 17 -15.06 -16.15 -44.59
C LEU A 17 -14.38 -17.05 -43.54
N LEU A 18 -14.04 -18.29 -43.90
CA LEU A 18 -13.31 -19.22 -43.02
C LEU A 18 -11.89 -18.71 -42.69
N LEU A 19 -11.20 -18.10 -43.66
CA LEU A 19 -9.89 -17.47 -43.39
C LEU A 19 -10.01 -16.28 -42.44
N ALA A 20 -11.05 -15.45 -42.57
CA ALA A 20 -11.22 -14.26 -41.74
C ALA A 20 -11.39 -14.58 -40.24
N ILE A 21 -12.00 -15.73 -39.91
CA ILE A 21 -12.25 -16.15 -38.51
C ILE A 21 -10.96 -16.66 -37.84
N SER A 22 -9.96 -17.09 -38.61
CA SER A 22 -8.70 -17.64 -38.09
C SER A 22 -7.64 -16.60 -37.69
N SER A 23 -7.96 -15.31 -37.81
CA SER A 23 -6.99 -14.24 -37.55
C SER A 23 -6.66 -14.11 -36.05
N PRO A 24 -5.40 -14.30 -35.61
CA PRO A 24 -5.00 -14.11 -34.21
C PRO A 24 -5.09 -12.65 -33.70
N ALA A 25 -5.49 -11.71 -34.55
CA ALA A 25 -5.59 -10.27 -34.25
C ALA A 25 -6.61 -9.92 -33.15
N GLN A 26 -7.58 -10.79 -32.86
CA GLN A 26 -8.56 -10.59 -31.78
C GLN A 26 -8.13 -11.18 -30.42
N ARG A 27 -6.90 -11.71 -30.29
CA ARG A 27 -6.36 -12.07 -28.97
C ARG A 27 -6.13 -10.79 -28.19
N ARG A 28 -7.17 -10.34 -27.49
CA ARG A 28 -7.08 -9.29 -26.48
C ARG A 28 -6.23 -9.87 -25.37
N ALA A 29 -4.94 -9.55 -25.36
CA ALA A 29 -4.12 -9.76 -24.18
C ALA A 29 -4.82 -8.98 -23.07
N GLU A 30 -5.47 -9.67 -22.14
CA GLU A 30 -5.80 -9.09 -20.85
C GLU A 30 -4.46 -8.57 -20.33
N LYS A 31 -4.28 -7.25 -20.33
CA LYS A 31 -3.23 -6.62 -19.55
C LYS A 31 -3.62 -6.79 -18.09
N LYS A 32 -3.50 -8.03 -17.62
CA LYS A 32 -3.39 -8.34 -16.21
C LYS A 32 -2.12 -7.61 -15.81
N TYR A 33 -2.26 -6.52 -15.07
CA TYR A 33 -1.15 -5.93 -14.34
C TYR A 33 -1.23 -6.52 -12.93
N PRO A 34 -0.68 -7.73 -12.69
CA PRO A 34 -0.96 -8.48 -11.47
C PRO A 34 -0.17 -8.02 -10.25
N ALA A 35 0.79 -7.10 -10.37
CA ALA A 35 1.71 -6.78 -9.28
C ALA A 35 1.92 -5.27 -9.15
N LEU A 36 1.81 -4.77 -7.92
CA LEU A 36 2.26 -3.44 -7.53
C LEU A 36 3.80 -3.33 -7.58
N LEU A 37 4.49 -4.48 -7.67
CA LEU A 37 5.93 -4.64 -7.63
C LEU A 37 6.46 -4.96 -9.02
N TRP A 38 7.42 -4.15 -9.47
CA TRP A 38 8.06 -4.24 -10.77
C TRP A 38 9.55 -4.43 -10.61
N GLU A 39 10.11 -5.43 -11.29
CA GLU A 39 11.55 -5.62 -11.41
C GLU A 39 12.07 -4.90 -12.67
N ILE A 40 13.14 -4.14 -12.51
CA ILE A 40 13.82 -3.36 -13.55
C ILE A 40 15.23 -3.94 -13.72
N THR A 41 15.50 -4.46 -14.92
CA THR A 41 16.81 -5.01 -15.30
C THR A 41 17.27 -4.44 -16.64
N GLY A 42 18.56 -4.58 -16.95
CA GLY A 42 19.16 -4.11 -18.21
C GLY A 42 19.86 -2.75 -18.10
N ASN A 43 20.11 -2.10 -19.24
CA ASN A 43 20.77 -0.78 -19.36
C ASN A 43 22.07 -0.61 -18.54
N GLY A 44 22.88 -1.67 -18.43
CA GLY A 44 24.15 -1.64 -17.66
C GLY A 44 23.99 -1.79 -16.15
N LEU A 45 22.78 -2.05 -15.64
CA LEU A 45 22.56 -2.37 -14.23
C LEU A 45 23.25 -3.69 -13.86
N LYS A 46 24.10 -3.66 -12.82
CA LYS A 46 24.78 -4.85 -12.28
C LYS A 46 23.88 -5.71 -11.39
N LYS A 47 22.79 -5.13 -10.89
CA LYS A 47 21.78 -5.76 -10.04
C LYS A 47 20.39 -5.28 -10.47
N PRO A 48 19.33 -6.09 -10.30
CA PRO A 48 17.96 -5.63 -10.50
C PRO A 48 17.65 -4.43 -9.58
N SER A 49 16.78 -3.56 -10.05
CA SER A 49 16.14 -2.51 -9.24
C SER A 49 14.64 -2.78 -9.18
N TYR A 50 13.97 -2.29 -8.14
CA TYR A 50 12.57 -2.61 -7.91
C TYR A 50 11.76 -1.32 -7.78
N LEU A 51 10.61 -1.26 -8.45
CA LEU A 51 9.65 -0.18 -8.33
C LEU A 51 8.36 -0.74 -7.73
N PHE A 52 8.03 -0.25 -6.53
CA PHE A 52 6.75 -0.49 -5.91
C PHE A 52 5.85 0.71 -6.20
N GLY A 53 4.68 0.47 -6.81
CA GLY A 53 3.75 1.52 -7.21
C GLY A 53 3.18 2.31 -6.03
N THR A 54 2.41 3.36 -6.31
CA THR A 54 1.79 4.19 -5.28
C THR A 54 0.70 3.42 -4.54
N MET A 55 0.61 3.68 -3.23
CA MET A 55 -0.30 3.01 -2.32
C MET A 55 -1.07 4.07 -1.53
N HIS A 56 -2.37 4.19 -1.79
CA HIS A 56 -3.26 5.02 -0.97
C HIS A 56 -3.70 4.21 0.25
N VAL A 57 -2.99 4.40 1.37
CA VAL A 57 -3.20 3.63 2.60
C VAL A 57 -4.40 4.19 3.37
N SER A 58 -5.58 3.59 3.21
CA SER A 58 -6.76 3.90 4.05
C SER A 58 -7.19 2.74 4.96
N SER A 59 -6.54 1.58 4.85
CA SER A 59 -6.97 0.33 5.48
C SER A 59 -5.78 -0.46 6.04
N LYS A 60 -5.94 -1.01 7.24
CA LYS A 60 -4.93 -1.83 7.95
C LYS A 60 -4.52 -3.09 7.17
N LEU A 61 -5.35 -3.56 6.22
CA LEU A 61 -5.05 -4.71 5.36
C LEU A 61 -3.95 -4.43 4.32
N VAL A 62 -3.62 -3.17 4.09
CA VAL A 62 -2.64 -2.73 3.09
C VAL A 62 -1.20 -3.06 3.51
N PHE A 63 -0.97 -3.39 4.79
CA PHE A 63 0.35 -3.78 5.31
C PHE A 63 0.69 -5.27 5.13
N HIS A 64 -0.22 -6.09 4.57
CA HIS A 64 0.08 -7.47 4.21
C HIS A 64 0.73 -7.53 2.81
N LEU A 65 1.99 -7.10 2.74
CA LEU A 65 2.82 -7.18 1.52
C LEU A 65 3.16 -8.64 1.20
N SER A 66 3.37 -8.94 -0.08
CA SER A 66 3.74 -10.29 -0.54
C SER A 66 5.18 -10.65 -0.16
N ASP A 67 5.47 -11.95 -0.02
CA ASP A 67 6.83 -12.45 0.25
C ASP A 67 7.88 -11.92 -0.74
N SER A 68 7.49 -11.75 -2.01
CA SER A 68 8.36 -11.18 -3.04
C SER A 68 8.85 -9.77 -2.69
N PHE A 69 7.99 -8.93 -2.09
CA PHE A 69 8.39 -7.59 -1.65
C PHE A 69 9.52 -7.67 -0.61
N TYR A 70 9.41 -8.58 0.36
CA TYR A 70 10.41 -8.74 1.41
C TYR A 70 11.73 -9.29 0.88
N LEU A 71 11.69 -10.15 -0.15
CA LEU A 71 12.91 -10.62 -0.82
C LEU A 71 13.58 -9.49 -1.60
N ASP A 72 12.80 -8.71 -2.34
CA ASP A 72 13.30 -7.65 -3.22
C ASP A 72 13.87 -6.48 -2.42
N ILE A 73 13.18 -6.06 -1.34
CA ILE A 73 13.69 -4.99 -0.46
C ILE A 73 14.98 -5.41 0.26
N ARG A 74 15.15 -6.71 0.57
CA ARG A 74 16.39 -7.24 1.15
C ARG A 74 17.56 -7.22 0.16
N ASN A 75 17.28 -7.35 -1.13
CA ASN A 75 18.28 -7.32 -2.19
C ASN A 75 18.64 -5.90 -2.63
N ALA A 76 17.83 -4.90 -2.27
CA ALA A 76 18.06 -3.50 -2.60
C ALA A 76 19.14 -2.89 -1.69
N ASP A 77 20.16 -2.27 -2.30
CA ASP A 77 21.22 -1.58 -1.56
C ASP A 77 20.74 -0.21 -1.00
N VAL A 78 19.75 0.41 -1.65
CA VAL A 78 19.19 1.74 -1.31
C VAL A 78 17.68 1.73 -1.52
N VAL A 79 16.94 2.42 -0.65
CA VAL A 79 15.48 2.60 -0.75
C VAL A 79 15.15 4.09 -0.85
N ALA A 80 14.29 4.44 -1.81
CA ALA A 80 13.73 5.79 -1.95
C ALA A 80 12.22 5.73 -1.76
N LEU A 81 11.67 6.69 -1.01
CA LEU A 81 10.26 6.76 -0.65
C LEU A 81 9.71 8.15 -0.96
N GLU A 82 8.43 8.20 -1.30
CA GLU A 82 7.67 9.45 -1.37
C GLU A 82 7.19 9.80 0.03
N LEU A 83 7.95 10.65 0.73
CA LEU A 83 7.59 11.16 2.04
C LEU A 83 7.24 12.65 1.90
N ASP A 84 6.09 13.06 2.41
CA ASP A 84 5.75 14.47 2.53
C ASP A 84 6.46 15.06 3.76
N PRO A 85 7.41 16.00 3.58
CA PRO A 85 8.19 16.49 4.68
C PRO A 85 7.40 17.29 5.73
N GLN A 86 6.18 17.71 5.41
CA GLN A 86 5.35 18.48 6.32
C GLN A 86 4.56 17.57 7.28
N LEU A 87 4.12 16.41 6.78
CA LEU A 87 3.34 15.44 7.57
C LEU A 87 4.17 14.72 8.64
N TRP A 88 5.33 14.18 8.27
CA TRP A 88 6.19 13.44 9.21
C TRP A 88 6.80 14.32 10.32
N GLN A 89 7.08 15.61 10.06
CA GLN A 89 7.63 16.52 11.10
C GLN A 89 6.64 16.72 12.23
N ASP A 90 5.40 17.12 11.91
CA ASP A 90 4.36 17.31 12.91
C ASP A 90 4.04 16.01 13.67
N GLN A 91 4.04 14.87 12.96
CA GLN A 91 3.84 13.56 13.58
C GLN A 91 4.99 13.17 14.53
N LEU A 92 6.25 13.41 14.14
CA LEU A 92 7.42 13.13 14.98
C LEU A 92 7.41 13.97 16.27
N PHE A 93 7.14 15.27 16.16
CA PHE A 93 7.04 16.14 17.33
C PHE A 93 5.89 15.72 18.26
N ARG A 94 4.73 15.33 17.71
CA ARG A 94 3.62 14.79 18.50
C ARG A 94 4.03 13.49 19.20
N PHE A 95 4.67 12.57 18.50
CA PHE A 95 5.11 11.27 19.04
C PHE A 95 6.15 11.43 20.15
N GLU A 96 7.12 12.33 20.00
CA GLU A 96 8.13 12.62 21.02
C GLU A 96 7.49 13.23 22.28
N ASN A 97 6.59 14.20 22.11
CA ASN A 97 5.84 14.77 23.21
C ASN A 97 4.97 13.72 23.93
N LEU A 98 4.36 12.81 23.18
CA LEU A 98 3.61 11.70 23.75
C LEU A 98 4.48 10.72 24.51
N GLN A 99 5.63 10.33 23.95
CA GLN A 99 6.56 9.41 24.59
C GLN A 99 7.12 10.01 25.90
N SER A 100 7.42 11.30 25.91
CA SER A 100 7.85 11.99 27.13
C SER A 100 6.72 12.02 28.16
N ASN A 101 5.50 12.41 27.79
CA ASN A 101 4.33 12.38 28.66
C ASN A 101 4.08 10.98 29.24
N LEU A 102 4.07 9.93 28.40
CA LEU A 102 3.92 8.53 28.81
C LEU A 102 5.01 8.08 29.80
N ARG A 103 6.26 8.51 29.60
CA ARG A 103 7.35 8.25 30.56
C ARG A 103 7.08 8.91 31.91
N PHE A 104 6.61 10.15 31.93
CA PHE A 104 6.21 10.81 33.18
C PHE A 104 5.05 10.11 33.89
N TYR A 105 4.05 9.62 33.14
CA TYR A 105 2.94 8.84 33.70
C TYR A 105 3.36 7.49 34.27
N THR A 106 4.26 6.77 33.59
CA THR A 106 4.65 5.40 33.97
C THR A 106 5.74 5.34 35.02
N GLN A 107 6.67 6.30 35.04
CA GLN A 107 7.79 6.29 35.98
C GLN A 107 7.49 7.01 37.30
N GLY A 108 6.36 7.73 37.37
CA GLY A 108 6.01 8.57 38.52
C GLY A 108 7.02 9.70 38.70
N ALA A 109 6.61 10.79 39.36
CA ALA A 109 7.61 11.74 39.84
C ALA A 109 8.53 11.00 40.84
N PRO A 110 9.86 11.24 40.86
CA PRO A 110 10.82 10.48 41.69
C PRO A 110 10.60 10.54 43.22
N ALA A 111 9.49 11.11 43.70
CA ALA A 111 9.17 11.31 45.11
C ALA A 111 7.70 10.99 45.46
N ASP A 112 6.94 10.30 44.60
CA ASP A 112 5.53 10.04 44.85
C ASP A 112 5.33 8.82 45.75
N LEU A 113 5.46 9.04 47.06
CA LEU A 113 5.12 8.05 48.09
C LEU A 113 3.59 7.92 48.15
N LEU A 114 3.08 6.70 48.33
CA LEU A 114 1.65 6.47 48.53
C LEU A 114 1.17 7.26 49.77
N THR A 115 0.26 8.20 49.56
CA THR A 115 -0.41 8.96 50.62
C THR A 115 -1.88 8.57 50.70
N GLU A 116 -2.57 8.97 51.77
CA GLU A 116 -4.02 8.77 51.91
C GLU A 116 -4.82 9.39 50.75
N ARG A 117 -4.26 10.40 50.07
CA ARG A 117 -4.87 11.02 48.89
C ARG A 117 -4.62 10.25 47.60
N SER A 118 -3.65 9.35 47.54
CA SER A 118 -3.32 8.58 46.33
C SER A 118 -4.43 7.62 45.89
N PHE A 119 -5.38 7.29 46.78
CA PHE A 119 -6.56 6.47 46.46
C PHE A 119 -7.83 7.29 46.23
N GLN A 120 -7.75 8.62 46.34
CA GLN A 120 -8.89 9.49 46.04
C GLN A 120 -9.06 9.57 44.52
N LEU A 121 -10.28 9.32 44.05
CA LEU A 121 -10.65 9.53 42.66
C LEU A 121 -10.63 11.03 42.35
N GLU A 122 -9.55 11.47 41.70
CA GLU A 122 -9.50 12.81 41.11
C GLU A 122 -10.47 12.92 39.92
N ARG A 123 -10.79 14.14 39.50
CA ARG A 123 -11.54 14.39 38.27
C ARG A 123 -10.77 13.83 37.06
N TYR A 124 -11.20 12.67 36.60
CA TYR A 124 -10.57 11.94 35.50
C TYR A 124 -11.21 12.23 34.13
N GLU A 125 -12.38 12.87 34.10
CA GLU A 125 -13.13 13.12 32.84
C GLU A 125 -12.33 13.92 31.82
N ASP A 126 -11.64 14.98 32.25
CA ASP A 126 -10.88 15.85 31.35
C ASP A 126 -9.66 15.12 30.78
N ARG A 127 -9.02 14.26 31.58
CA ARG A 127 -7.92 13.40 31.14
C ARG A 127 -8.40 12.32 30.16
N LEU A 128 -9.56 11.72 30.41
CA LEU A 128 -10.17 10.73 29.50
C LEU A 128 -10.59 11.38 28.17
N LYS A 129 -11.19 12.57 28.19
CA LYS A 129 -11.56 13.30 26.97
C LYS A 129 -10.33 13.62 26.12
N ALA A 130 -9.24 14.06 26.74
CA ALA A 130 -7.98 14.29 26.05
C ALA A 130 -7.46 13.00 25.39
N ALA A 131 -7.37 11.90 26.16
CA ALA A 131 -6.89 10.61 25.65
C ALA A 131 -7.75 10.03 24.52
N LEU A 132 -9.08 10.18 24.59
CA LEU A 132 -10.02 9.70 23.57
C LEU A 132 -10.07 10.59 22.32
N SER A 133 -9.64 11.85 22.44
CA SER A 133 -9.55 12.78 21.30
C SER A 133 -8.28 12.59 20.46
N GLU A 134 -7.33 11.78 20.93
CA GLU A 134 -6.11 11.50 20.18
C GLU A 134 -6.37 10.51 19.03
N GLU A 135 -5.71 10.76 17.90
CA GLU A 135 -5.91 9.99 16.68
C GLU A 135 -5.39 8.54 16.81
N PRO A 136 -6.11 7.52 16.28
CA PRO A 136 -5.71 6.11 16.36
C PRO A 136 -4.34 5.78 15.76
N THR A 137 -3.78 6.66 14.92
CA THR A 137 -2.46 6.52 14.30
C THR A 137 -1.35 6.41 15.35
N VAL A 138 -1.50 7.10 16.49
CA VAL A 138 -0.59 7.02 17.63
C VAL A 138 -0.69 5.65 18.32
N ILE A 139 -1.89 5.09 18.44
CA ILE A 139 -2.13 3.79 19.09
C ILE A 139 -1.65 2.63 18.20
N ASN A 140 -1.81 2.71 16.89
CA ASN A 140 -1.29 1.68 15.98
C ASN A 140 0.25 1.68 15.89
N GLY A 141 0.93 2.78 16.22
CA GLY A 141 2.40 2.82 16.28
C GLY A 141 3.00 2.18 17.56
N LEU A 142 2.16 1.79 18.51
CA LEU A 142 2.55 1.18 19.80
C LEU A 142 2.23 -0.33 19.88
N LEU A 143 1.66 -0.91 18.81
CA LEU A 143 1.36 -2.34 18.66
C LEU A 143 2.31 -2.96 17.64
#